data_AF-A0A440GH74-F1
#
_entry.id   AF-A0A440GH74-F1
#
_cell.length_a   1.000
_cell.length_b   1.000
_cell.length_c   1.000
_cell.angle_alpha   90.00
_cell.angle_beta   90.00
_cell.angle_gamma   90.00
#
_symmetry.space_group_name_H-M   'P 1'
#
loop_
_entity.id
_entity.type
_entity.pdbx_description
1 polymer ?
#
loop_
_entity_poly.entity_id
_entity_poly.type
_entity_poly.pdbx_seq_one_letter_code
_entity_poly.pdbx_strand_id
1 'polypeptide(L)'
;MGVIIALAAVLAVLFGFVTIFVRADAAKMADSLRTLGPALLGLIGAVVLLVGRSGIGGLILTAAALWYAWMRTRRPAARAIASRRSTVRTAALEMELDHRSGKLEGLVLAGRYEGKILGAMGIADLQRLYGELAADPESRQLLETYLDGRFPVWRKDAQPDRGEGLSVAPGPGAMTKEEAYKILGLEAGAAAADIRKAHRRLMQRLHGDVGGTSVLAARINEAKDVLLSNHD
;
A
#
# COMPACT_ATOMS: atom_id res chain seq x y z
N MET A 1 27.75 -22.78 -49.14
CA MET A 1 26.83 -21.62 -49.03
C MET A 1 25.93 -21.68 -47.80
N GLY A 2 25.17 -22.77 -47.56
CA GLY A 2 24.22 -22.83 -46.41
C GLY A 2 24.84 -22.62 -45.02
N VAL A 3 26.05 -23.14 -44.78
CA VAL A 3 26.77 -22.97 -43.49
C VAL A 3 27.16 -21.52 -43.23
N ILE A 4 27.53 -20.77 -44.27
CA ILE A 4 27.93 -19.36 -44.16
C ILE A 4 26.72 -18.49 -43.83
N ILE A 5 25.56 -18.79 -44.44
CA ILE A 5 24.30 -18.08 -44.18
C ILE A 5 23.81 -18.35 -42.75
N ALA A 6 23.92 -19.59 -42.27
CA ALA A 6 23.59 -19.94 -40.89
C ALA A 6 24.50 -19.23 -39.87
N LEU A 7 25.80 -19.16 -40.14
CA LEU A 7 26.75 -18.46 -39.28
C LEU A 7 26.48 -16.94 -39.25
N ALA A 8 26.17 -16.35 -40.41
CA ALA A 8 25.81 -14.95 -40.53
C ALA A 8 24.50 -14.63 -39.78
N ALA A 9 23.51 -15.52 -39.82
CA ALA A 9 22.26 -15.36 -39.08
C ALA A 9 22.49 -15.41 -37.55
N VAL A 10 23.33 -16.33 -37.08
CA VAL A 10 23.69 -16.42 -35.64
C VAL A 10 24.44 -15.17 -35.18
N LEU A 11 25.37 -14.67 -35.99
CA LEU A 11 26.11 -13.44 -35.71
C LEU A 11 25.20 -12.20 -35.68
N ALA A 12 24.21 -12.11 -36.58
CA ALA A 12 23.24 -11.02 -36.57
C ALA A 12 22.34 -11.04 -35.31
N VAL A 13 21.93 -12.23 -34.86
CA VAL A 13 21.14 -12.41 -33.63
C VAL A 13 21.97 -12.04 -32.40
N LEU A 14 23.23 -12.47 -32.33
CA LEU A 14 24.17 -12.09 -31.27
C LEU A 14 24.41 -10.58 -31.24
N PHE A 15 24.61 -9.96 -32.40
CA PHE A 15 24.81 -8.52 -32.51
C PHE A 15 23.58 -7.74 -32.05
N GLY A 16 22.37 -8.15 -32.47
CA GLY A 16 21.12 -7.60 -31.96
C GLY A 16 21.02 -7.69 -30.44
N PHE A 17 21.38 -8.83 -29.86
CA PHE A 17 21.38 -9.04 -28.41
C PHE A 17 22.34 -8.10 -27.68
N VAL A 18 23.55 -7.90 -28.21
CA VAL A 18 24.56 -6.97 -27.64
C VAL A 18 24.07 -5.52 -27.70
N THR A 19 23.44 -5.08 -28.80
CA THR A 19 22.91 -3.71 -28.90
C THR A 19 21.76 -3.44 -27.93
N ILE A 20 20.92 -4.45 -27.66
CA ILE A 20 19.86 -4.38 -26.65
C ILE A 20 20.47 -4.41 -25.24
N PHE A 21 21.54 -5.18 -25.04
CA PHE A 21 22.24 -5.30 -23.77
C PHE A 21 22.91 -4.00 -23.34
N VAL A 22 23.58 -3.29 -24.25
CA VAL A 22 24.27 -2.02 -23.93
C VAL A 22 23.28 -0.90 -23.55
N ARG A 23 21.99 -1.03 -23.89
CA ARG A 23 20.96 0.00 -23.66
C ARG A 23 20.04 -0.26 -22.46
N ALA A 24 20.11 -1.40 -21.78
CA ALA A 24 19.08 -1.83 -20.82
C ALA A 24 19.55 -1.86 -19.36
N ASP A 25 18.71 -1.34 -18.46
CA ASP A 25 18.83 -1.39 -16.99
C ASP A 25 19.01 -2.83 -16.46
N ALA A 26 19.99 -3.05 -15.59
CA ALA A 26 20.36 -4.36 -15.06
C ALA A 26 19.21 -5.11 -14.34
N ALA A 27 18.27 -4.38 -13.73
CA ALA A 27 17.11 -4.97 -13.07
C ALA A 27 16.03 -5.48 -14.06
N LYS A 28 15.86 -4.83 -15.23
CA LYS A 28 14.94 -5.27 -16.29
C LYS A 28 15.54 -6.37 -17.17
N MET A 29 16.88 -6.50 -17.14
CA MET A 29 17.62 -7.56 -17.83
C MET A 29 17.36 -8.96 -17.27
N ALA A 30 17.26 -9.12 -15.94
CA ALA A 30 17.07 -10.44 -15.35
C ALA A 30 15.74 -11.09 -15.78
N ASP A 31 14.67 -10.31 -15.85
CA ASP A 31 13.37 -10.77 -16.32
C ASP A 31 13.32 -10.97 -17.85
N SER A 32 13.99 -10.09 -18.61
CA SER A 32 14.06 -10.19 -20.08
C SER A 32 14.93 -11.37 -20.54
N LEU A 33 16.04 -11.65 -19.85
CA LEU A 33 16.93 -12.78 -20.14
C LEU A 33 16.23 -14.11 -19.84
N ARG A 34 15.43 -14.16 -18.78
CA ARG A 34 14.66 -15.35 -18.42
C ARG A 34 13.62 -15.69 -19.49
N THR A 35 12.99 -14.68 -20.09
CA THR A 35 11.93 -14.85 -21.12
C THR A 35 12.48 -15.05 -22.54
N LEU A 36 13.53 -14.32 -22.93
CA LEU A 36 14.13 -14.40 -24.28
C LEU A 36 15.13 -15.57 -24.43
N GLY A 37 15.71 -16.06 -23.33
CA GLY A 37 16.70 -17.15 -23.35
C GLY A 37 16.21 -18.43 -24.03
N PRO A 38 15.03 -18.98 -23.67
CA PRO A 38 14.50 -20.19 -24.31
C PRO A 38 14.21 -20.03 -25.80
N ALA A 39 13.77 -18.84 -26.23
CA ALA A 39 13.50 -18.55 -27.64
C ALA A 39 14.80 -18.53 -28.47
N LEU A 40 15.86 -17.93 -27.93
CA LEU A 40 17.18 -17.90 -28.56
C LEU A 40 17.78 -19.30 -28.68
N LEU A 41 17.71 -20.08 -27.60
CA LEU A 41 18.14 -21.49 -27.58
C LEU A 41 17.35 -22.34 -28.58
N GLY A 42 16.04 -22.13 -28.68
CA GLY A 42 15.19 -22.78 -29.67
C GLY A 42 15.61 -22.48 -31.10
N LEU A 43 15.90 -21.21 -31.41
CA LEU A 43 16.38 -20.78 -32.72
C LEU A 43 17.73 -21.42 -33.08
N ILE A 44 18.68 -21.45 -32.13
CA ILE A 44 19.98 -22.10 -32.30
C ILE A 44 19.80 -23.60 -32.58
N GLY A 45 18.95 -24.29 -31.80
CA GLY A 45 18.65 -25.71 -32.00
C GLY A 45 18.08 -25.99 -33.40
N ALA A 46 17.15 -25.15 -33.88
CA ALA A 46 16.57 -25.26 -35.21
C ALA A 46 17.59 -25.06 -36.34
N VAL A 47 18.49 -24.08 -36.21
CA VAL A 47 19.58 -23.86 -37.16
C VAL A 47 20.55 -25.05 -37.19
N VAL A 48 20.89 -25.62 -36.03
CA VAL A 48 21.77 -26.80 -35.94
C VAL A 48 21.13 -28.05 -36.57
N LEU A 49 19.81 -28.22 -36.45
CA LEU A 49 19.07 -29.26 -37.16
C LEU A 49 19.14 -29.07 -38.69
N LEU A 50 18.97 -27.84 -39.17
CA LEU A 50 19.01 -27.51 -40.60
C LEU A 50 20.39 -27.73 -41.23
N VAL A 51 21.48 -27.63 -40.45
CA VAL A 51 22.85 -27.89 -40.89
C VAL A 51 23.18 -29.40 -40.93
N GLY A 52 22.22 -30.28 -40.59
CA GLY A 52 22.36 -31.73 -40.67
C GLY A 52 22.98 -32.38 -39.43
N ARG A 53 23.09 -31.64 -38.32
CA ARG A 53 23.63 -32.14 -37.04
C ARG A 53 22.47 -32.51 -36.10
N SER A 54 21.63 -33.44 -36.55
CA SER A 54 20.34 -33.79 -35.95
C SER A 54 20.41 -34.15 -34.45
N GLY A 55 21.47 -34.86 -34.03
CA GLY A 55 21.67 -35.25 -32.63
C GLY A 55 21.83 -34.05 -31.67
N ILE A 56 22.63 -33.06 -32.06
CA ILE A 56 22.92 -31.89 -31.20
C ILE A 56 21.75 -30.91 -31.24
N GLY A 57 21.15 -30.69 -32.41
CA GLY A 57 20.00 -29.80 -32.55
C GLY A 57 18.77 -30.28 -31.76
N GLY A 58 18.53 -31.59 -31.73
CA GLY A 58 17.45 -32.19 -30.94
C GLY A 58 17.61 -31.97 -29.42
N LEU A 59 18.83 -32.13 -28.89
CA LEU A 59 19.13 -31.90 -27.47
C LEU A 59 18.98 -30.43 -27.06
N ILE A 60 19.33 -29.50 -27.96
CA ILE A 60 19.17 -28.06 -27.69
C ILE A 60 17.68 -27.68 -27.66
N LEU A 61 16.87 -28.23 -28.56
CA LEU A 61 15.43 -27.97 -28.58
C LEU A 61 14.70 -28.54 -27.36
N THR A 62 15.06 -29.75 -26.91
CA THR A 62 14.48 -30.32 -25.68
C THR A 62 14.89 -29.54 -24.45
N ALA A 63 16.16 -29.08 -24.36
CA ALA A 63 16.60 -28.19 -23.29
C ALA A 63 15.84 -26.85 -23.29
N ALA A 64 15.62 -26.25 -24.46
CA ALA A 64 14.82 -25.03 -24.60
C ALA A 64 13.36 -25.23 -24.17
N ALA A 65 12.75 -26.36 -24.56
CA ALA A 65 11.37 -26.70 -24.20
C ALA A 65 11.22 -26.96 -22.69
N LEU A 66 12.17 -27.68 -22.08
CA LEU A 66 12.18 -27.92 -20.63
C LEU A 66 12.39 -26.64 -19.83
N TRP A 67 13.30 -25.77 -20.27
CA TRP A 67 13.49 -24.45 -19.66
C TRP A 67 12.21 -23.62 -19.77
N TYR A 68 11.61 -23.54 -20.95
CA TYR A 68 10.37 -22.80 -21.17
C TYR A 68 9.21 -23.33 -20.30
N ALA A 69 9.05 -24.66 -20.22
CA ALA A 69 8.05 -25.30 -19.37
C ALA A 69 8.29 -25.01 -17.87
N TRP A 70 9.54 -25.09 -17.41
CA TRP A 70 9.93 -24.75 -16.04
C TRP A 70 9.74 -23.27 -15.72
N MET A 71 9.97 -22.39 -16.70
CA MET A 71 9.68 -20.97 -16.54
C MET A 71 8.17 -20.72 -16.46
N ARG A 72 7.35 -21.44 -17.23
CA ARG A 72 5.89 -21.32 -17.19
C ARG A 72 5.31 -21.80 -15.86
N THR A 73 5.88 -22.86 -15.26
CA THR A 73 5.46 -23.35 -13.94
C THR A 73 6.03 -22.51 -12.80
N ARG A 74 7.15 -21.81 -13.01
CA ARG A 74 7.74 -20.83 -12.06
C ARG A 74 7.30 -19.40 -12.28
N ARG A 75 6.52 -19.08 -13.31
CA ARG A 75 5.71 -17.87 -13.27
C ARG A 75 4.87 -18.05 -12.01
N PRO A 76 4.97 -17.15 -11.02
CA PRO A 76 3.99 -17.18 -9.97
C PRO A 76 2.67 -17.19 -10.72
N ALA A 77 1.85 -18.22 -10.50
CA ALA A 77 0.42 -18.05 -10.74
C ALA A 77 0.17 -16.65 -10.19
N ALA A 78 -0.39 -15.75 -11.00
CA ALA A 78 -0.96 -14.53 -10.48
C ALA A 78 -2.00 -15.05 -9.50
N ARG A 79 -1.53 -15.36 -8.30
CA ARG A 79 -2.25 -16.00 -7.23
C ARG A 79 -3.17 -14.87 -6.95
N ALA A 80 -4.36 -14.99 -7.52
CA ALA A 80 -5.42 -14.01 -7.45
C ALA A 80 -5.26 -13.43 -6.05
N ILE A 81 -4.73 -12.21 -5.98
CA ILE A 81 -4.57 -11.56 -4.70
C ILE A 81 -6.03 -11.30 -4.43
N ALA A 82 -6.68 -12.27 -3.78
CA ALA A 82 -7.94 -12.10 -3.14
C ALA A 82 -7.61 -11.00 -2.14
N SER A 83 -7.79 -9.75 -2.59
CA SER A 83 -8.06 -8.63 -1.72
C SER A 83 -9.06 -9.20 -0.75
N ARG A 84 -8.57 -9.51 0.45
CA ARG A 84 -9.35 -10.17 1.48
C ARG A 84 -10.27 -9.03 1.94
N ARG A 85 -11.36 -8.85 1.21
CA ARG A 85 -12.35 -7.79 1.41
C ARG A 85 -13.20 -8.30 2.55
N SER A 86 -13.12 -7.63 3.70
CA SER A 86 -13.99 -7.94 4.83
C SER A 86 -15.21 -7.04 4.72
N THR A 87 -16.38 -7.64 4.52
CA THR A 87 -17.67 -6.96 4.48
C THR A 87 -18.32 -7.05 5.86
N VAL A 88 -18.74 -5.92 6.42
CA VAL A 88 -19.51 -5.83 7.66
C VAL A 88 -20.84 -5.17 7.34
N ARG A 89 -21.95 -5.83 7.69
CA ARG A 89 -23.31 -5.35 7.40
C ARG A 89 -24.09 -5.20 8.69
N THR A 90 -24.75 -4.07 8.83
CA THR A 90 -25.62 -3.70 9.96
C THR A 90 -27.02 -3.33 9.45
N ALA A 91 -27.91 -2.91 10.37
CA ALA A 91 -29.28 -2.55 10.02
C ALA A 91 -29.37 -1.36 9.06
N ALA A 92 -28.42 -0.41 9.14
CA ALA A 92 -28.47 0.80 8.32
C ALA A 92 -27.25 0.98 7.39
N LEU A 93 -26.16 0.24 7.59
CA LEU A 93 -24.93 0.41 6.81
C LEU A 93 -24.32 -0.93 6.39
N GLU A 94 -23.78 -0.97 5.18
CA GLU A 94 -22.87 -2.00 4.71
C GLU A 94 -21.49 -1.37 4.48
N MET A 95 -20.43 -1.99 5.01
CA MET A 95 -19.07 -1.48 4.91
C MET A 95 -18.16 -2.56 4.36
N GLU A 96 -17.24 -2.17 3.47
CA GLU A 96 -16.24 -3.04 2.88
C GLU A 96 -14.85 -2.46 3.16
N LEU A 97 -14.00 -3.24 3.82
CA LEU A 97 -12.61 -2.88 4.09
C LEU A 97 -11.67 -3.68 3.19
N ASP A 98 -10.89 -2.97 2.37
CA ASP A 98 -9.79 -3.55 1.64
C ASP A 98 -8.53 -3.58 2.53
N HIS A 99 -8.16 -4.76 3.04
CA HIS A 99 -6.98 -4.93 3.90
C HIS A 99 -5.65 -4.56 3.23
N ARG A 100 -5.58 -4.41 1.91
CA ARG A 100 -4.34 -4.02 1.21
C ARG A 100 -4.16 -2.51 1.16
N SER A 101 -5.24 -1.77 0.89
CA SER A 101 -5.20 -0.31 0.79
C SER A 101 -5.59 0.39 2.09
N GLY A 102 -6.22 -0.33 3.03
CA GLY A 102 -6.82 0.26 4.22
C GLY A 102 -8.04 1.12 3.90
N LYS A 103 -8.52 1.12 2.64
CA LYS A 103 -9.71 1.89 2.25
C LYS A 103 -10.95 1.20 2.77
N LEU A 104 -11.74 1.99 3.49
CA LEU A 104 -13.06 1.63 3.96
C LEU A 104 -14.08 2.32 3.06
N GLU A 105 -14.88 1.54 2.35
CA GLU A 105 -16.04 2.04 1.60
C GLU A 105 -17.32 1.57 2.29
N GLY A 106 -18.42 2.30 2.09
CA GLY A 106 -19.70 1.89 2.67
C GLY A 106 -20.89 2.38 1.88
N LEU A 107 -21.99 1.65 2.02
CA LEU A 107 -23.29 1.88 1.41
C LEU A 107 -24.34 2.04 2.51
N VAL A 108 -25.22 3.02 2.35
CA VAL A 108 -26.37 3.22 3.24
C VAL A 108 -27.48 2.28 2.83
N LEU A 109 -27.91 1.41 3.75
CA LEU A 109 -28.98 0.41 3.53
C LEU A 109 -30.35 0.90 3.98
N ALA A 110 -30.42 1.88 4.88
CA ALA A 110 -31.68 2.39 5.40
C ALA A 110 -31.59 3.87 5.76
N GLY A 111 -32.72 4.58 5.69
CA GLY A 111 -32.84 5.99 6.04
C GLY A 111 -32.87 6.91 4.82
N ARG A 112 -32.67 8.22 5.04
CA ARG A 112 -32.83 9.25 3.99
C ARG A 112 -31.85 9.10 2.82
N TYR A 113 -30.71 8.45 3.06
CA TYR A 113 -29.63 8.31 2.11
C TYR A 113 -29.51 6.88 1.56
N GLU A 114 -30.56 6.06 1.64
CA GLU A 114 -30.59 4.69 1.13
C GLU A 114 -30.02 4.58 -0.30
N GLY A 115 -29.15 3.59 -0.51
CA GLY A 115 -28.48 3.34 -1.78
C GLY A 115 -27.31 4.28 -2.09
N LYS A 116 -27.02 5.28 -1.24
CA LYS A 116 -25.86 6.16 -1.45
C LYS A 116 -24.59 5.55 -0.86
N ILE A 117 -23.49 5.81 -1.56
CA ILE A 117 -22.14 5.45 -1.14
C ILE A 117 -21.61 6.55 -0.21
N LEU A 118 -21.07 6.18 0.96
CA LEU A 118 -20.46 7.11 1.92
C LEU A 118 -19.36 7.98 1.27
N GLY A 119 -18.61 7.39 0.33
CA GLY A 119 -17.60 8.05 -0.51
C GLY A 119 -18.12 9.26 -1.30
N ALA A 120 -19.36 9.17 -1.79
CA ALA A 120 -19.98 10.22 -2.60
C ALA A 120 -20.67 11.31 -1.77
N MET A 121 -20.86 11.09 -0.47
CA MET A 121 -21.52 12.04 0.42
C MET A 121 -20.54 13.05 1.00
N GLY A 122 -21.03 14.29 1.16
CA GLY A 122 -20.30 15.37 1.83
C GLY A 122 -20.39 15.26 3.35
N ILE A 123 -19.51 15.98 4.05
CA ILE A 123 -19.45 15.97 5.52
C ILE A 123 -20.78 16.33 6.20
N ALA A 124 -21.52 17.32 5.65
CA ALA A 124 -22.81 17.73 6.19
C ALA A 124 -23.89 16.65 6.05
N ASP A 125 -23.85 15.85 4.98
CA ASP A 125 -24.78 14.73 4.80
C ASP A 125 -24.45 13.58 5.75
N LEU A 126 -23.15 13.30 5.94
CA LEU A 126 -22.67 12.27 6.86
C LEU A 126 -22.97 12.63 8.33
N GLN A 127 -22.85 13.90 8.72
CA GLN A 127 -23.24 14.36 10.06
C GLN A 127 -24.74 14.22 10.31
N ARG A 128 -25.57 14.48 9.29
CA ARG A 128 -27.02 14.25 9.38
C ARG A 128 -27.34 12.76 9.52
N LEU A 129 -26.68 11.92 8.71
CA LEU A 129 -26.80 10.46 8.83
C LEU A 129 -26.37 9.97 10.22
N TYR A 130 -25.29 10.52 10.79
CA TYR A 130 -24.85 10.19 12.14
C TYR A 130 -25.91 10.48 13.22
N GLY A 131 -26.67 11.57 13.07
CA GLY A 131 -27.80 11.87 13.94
C GLY A 131 -28.97 10.89 13.78
N GLU A 132 -29.27 10.46 12.56
CA GLU A 132 -30.33 9.46 12.28
C GLU A 132 -29.99 8.07 12.83
N LEU A 133 -28.70 7.71 12.85
CA LEU A 133 -28.20 6.44 13.38
C LEU A 133 -28.13 6.38 14.92
N ALA A 134 -28.64 7.37 15.64
CA ALA A 134 -28.64 7.38 17.11
C ALA A 134 -29.41 6.18 17.73
N ALA A 135 -30.35 5.59 16.99
CA ALA A 135 -31.11 4.42 17.42
C ALA A 135 -30.32 3.10 17.29
N ASP A 136 -29.25 3.05 16.49
CA ASP A 136 -28.44 1.86 16.25
C ASP A 136 -26.95 2.11 16.59
N PRO A 137 -26.49 1.68 17.78
CA PRO A 137 -25.11 1.86 18.22
C PRO A 137 -24.07 1.22 17.28
N GLU A 138 -24.39 0.08 16.66
CA GLU A 138 -23.44 -0.63 15.78
C GLU A 138 -23.22 0.13 14.47
N SER A 139 -24.32 0.54 13.82
CA SER A 139 -24.24 1.39 12.62
C SER A 139 -23.53 2.72 12.91
N ARG A 140 -23.77 3.31 14.08
CA ARG A 140 -23.09 4.54 14.50
C ARG A 140 -21.59 4.35 14.61
N GLN A 141 -21.12 3.31 15.29
CA GLN A 141 -19.69 3.02 15.45
C GLN A 141 -18.97 2.78 14.11
N LEU A 142 -19.65 2.10 13.17
CA LEU A 142 -19.16 1.90 11.82
C LEU A 142 -18.98 3.23 11.07
N LEU A 143 -19.97 4.12 11.15
CA LEU A 143 -19.88 5.44 10.55
C LEU A 143 -18.77 6.31 11.19
N GLU A 144 -18.57 6.22 12.51
CA GLU A 144 -17.46 6.91 13.20
C GLU A 144 -16.11 6.45 12.67
N THR A 145 -15.93 5.14 12.50
CA THR A 145 -14.69 4.56 11.96
C THR A 145 -14.42 5.07 10.54
N TYR A 146 -15.46 5.19 9.72
CA TYR A 146 -15.36 5.77 8.38
C TYR A 146 -14.99 7.27 8.42
N LEU A 147 -15.66 8.03 9.29
CA LEU A 147 -15.45 9.47 9.45
C LEU A 147 -14.06 9.80 10.02
N ASP A 148 -13.54 8.99 10.93
CA ASP A 148 -12.19 9.15 11.48
C ASP A 148 -11.11 8.98 10.42
N GLY A 149 -11.29 8.01 9.51
CA GLY A 149 -10.35 7.78 8.42
C GLY A 149 -10.37 8.90 7.36
N ARG A 150 -11.56 9.45 7.06
CA ARG A 150 -11.72 10.44 5.98
C ARG A 150 -11.63 11.89 6.45
N PHE A 151 -12.06 12.18 7.67
CA PHE A 151 -12.21 13.53 8.21
C PHE A 151 -11.77 13.60 9.68
N PRO A 152 -10.47 13.59 10.02
CA PRO A 152 -9.99 13.49 11.41
C PRO A 152 -10.55 14.52 12.41
N VAL A 153 -11.11 15.64 11.95
CA VAL A 153 -11.64 16.75 12.76
C VAL A 153 -13.19 16.78 12.82
N TRP A 154 -13.88 15.82 12.23
CA TRP A 154 -15.35 15.83 12.06
C TRP A 154 -16.15 15.96 13.38
N ARG A 155 -15.59 15.51 14.51
CA ARG A 155 -16.22 15.57 15.83
C ARG A 155 -16.39 16.99 16.37
N LYS A 156 -15.51 17.93 16.01
CA LYS A 156 -15.60 19.32 16.49
C LYS A 156 -16.82 20.03 15.91
N ASP A 157 -17.19 19.70 14.67
CA ASP A 157 -18.31 20.30 13.96
C ASP A 157 -19.65 19.57 14.20
N ALA A 158 -19.61 18.34 14.73
CA ALA A 158 -20.80 17.54 15.02
C ALA A 158 -21.45 17.86 16.37
N GLN A 159 -20.78 18.67 17.20
CA GLN A 159 -21.33 19.19 18.44
C GLN A 159 -21.95 20.57 18.14
N PRO A 160 -23.28 20.67 17.90
CA PRO A 160 -23.91 21.96 17.79
C PRO A 160 -23.84 22.62 19.17
N ASP A 161 -22.98 23.63 19.28
CA ASP A 161 -22.98 24.74 20.23
C ASP A 161 -23.94 24.58 21.44
N ARG A 162 -23.67 23.59 22.31
CA ARG A 162 -24.18 23.59 23.68
C ARG A 162 -23.12 24.28 24.50
N GLY A 163 -23.39 25.56 24.76
CA GLY A 163 -22.48 26.47 25.43
C GLY A 163 -21.99 26.01 26.79
N GLU A 164 -20.99 26.78 27.23
CA GLU A 164 -20.55 26.97 28.61
C GLU A 164 -19.79 25.81 29.25
N GLY A 165 -18.47 25.85 29.04
CA GLY A 165 -17.56 26.08 30.16
C GLY A 165 -17.56 25.06 31.29
N LEU A 166 -17.30 23.78 31.00
CA LEU A 166 -16.77 22.86 32.00
C LEU A 166 -15.71 21.98 31.36
N SER A 167 -14.48 22.11 31.85
CA SER A 167 -13.36 21.23 31.55
C SER A 167 -13.78 19.76 31.72
N VAL A 168 -14.09 19.10 30.61
CA VAL A 168 -14.27 17.65 30.58
C VAL A 168 -12.87 17.05 30.65
N ALA A 169 -12.61 16.31 31.73
CA ALA A 169 -11.39 15.53 31.87
C ALA A 169 -11.16 14.66 30.63
N PRO A 170 -9.95 14.61 30.04
CA PRO A 170 -9.69 13.79 28.87
C PRO A 170 -10.03 12.32 29.15
N GLY A 171 -10.82 11.71 28.27
CA GLY A 171 -11.16 10.29 28.35
C GLY A 171 -9.91 9.39 28.31
N PRO A 172 -10.02 8.10 28.68
CA PRO A 172 -8.89 7.21 29.03
C PRO A 172 -7.91 6.85 27.88
N GLY A 173 -7.92 7.57 26.77
CA GLY A 173 -7.02 7.35 25.63
C GLY A 173 -6.52 8.63 24.94
N ALA A 174 -6.88 9.82 25.42
CA ALA A 174 -6.32 11.07 24.92
C ALA A 174 -5.04 11.42 25.71
N MET A 175 -3.91 11.58 25.01
CA MET A 175 -2.63 11.76 25.68
C MET A 175 -2.57 13.06 26.50
N THR A 176 -2.21 12.95 27.78
CA THR A 176 -2.13 14.11 28.66
C THR A 176 -0.87 14.93 28.40
N LYS A 177 -0.83 16.18 28.87
CA LYS A 177 0.33 17.08 28.71
C LYS A 177 1.57 16.49 29.37
N GLU A 178 1.41 15.92 30.56
CA GLU A 178 2.46 15.28 31.35
C GLU A 178 3.01 14.06 30.61
N GLU A 179 2.14 13.26 29.99
CA GLU A 179 2.53 12.13 29.17
C GLU A 179 3.28 12.59 27.90
N ALA A 180 2.83 13.67 27.26
CA ALA A 180 3.49 14.24 26.08
C ALA A 180 4.91 14.77 26.39
N TYR A 181 5.09 15.48 27.51
CA TYR A 181 6.41 15.92 27.99
C TYR A 181 7.32 14.73 28.28
N LYS A 182 6.80 13.67 28.92
CA LYS A 182 7.54 12.45 29.22
C LYS A 182 7.97 11.70 27.95
N ILE A 183 7.12 11.63 26.93
CA ILE A 183 7.42 10.97 25.64
C ILE A 183 8.50 11.73 24.86
N LEU A 184 8.44 13.07 24.88
CA LEU A 184 9.45 13.91 24.22
C LEU A 184 10.74 14.07 25.04
N GLY A 185 10.72 13.68 26.32
CA GLY A 185 11.85 13.80 27.24
C GLY A 185 12.16 15.25 27.60
N LEU A 186 11.11 16.05 27.81
CA LEU A 186 11.18 17.47 28.13
C LEU A 186 10.54 17.76 29.50
N GLU A 187 10.98 18.82 30.16
CA GLU A 187 10.34 19.31 31.39
C GLU A 187 9.05 20.08 31.07
N ALA A 188 8.14 20.11 32.04
CA ALA A 188 6.89 20.84 31.92
C ALA A 188 7.18 22.34 31.75
N GLY A 189 6.64 22.95 30.68
CA GLY A 189 6.88 24.35 30.34
C GLY A 189 8.01 24.58 29.34
N ALA A 190 8.55 23.52 28.72
CA ALA A 190 9.52 23.68 27.62
C ALA A 190 8.96 24.51 26.47
N ALA A 191 9.78 25.39 25.90
CA ALA A 191 9.39 26.28 24.82
C ALA A 191 9.04 25.49 23.54
N ALA A 192 8.15 26.05 22.70
CA ALA A 192 7.78 25.47 21.40
C ALA A 192 8.98 25.12 20.51
N ALA A 193 10.09 25.86 20.62
CA ALA A 193 11.33 25.57 19.90
C ALA A 193 11.98 24.25 20.36
N ASP A 194 11.98 23.98 21.66
CA ASP A 194 12.56 22.77 22.25
C ASP A 194 11.69 21.54 21.97
N ILE A 195 10.36 21.70 21.98
CA ILE A 195 9.40 20.67 21.58
C ILE A 195 9.68 20.19 20.14
N ARG A 196 9.83 21.12 19.18
CA ARG A 196 10.15 20.78 17.78
C ARG A 196 11.52 20.13 17.64
N LYS A 197 12.51 20.55 18.44
CA LYS A 197 13.87 19.99 18.40
C LYS A 197 13.89 18.55 18.94
N ALA A 198 13.19 18.28 20.05
CA ALA A 198 13.07 16.95 20.64
C ALA A 198 12.36 15.98 19.69
N HIS A 199 11.25 16.41 19.07
CA HIS A 199 10.52 15.62 18.08
C HIS A 199 11.40 15.20 16.89
N ARG A 200 12.14 16.14 16.29
CA ARG A 200 13.06 15.82 15.18
C ARG A 200 14.13 14.81 15.58
N ARG A 201 14.71 14.95 16.78
CA ARG A 201 15.73 14.03 17.30
C ARG A 201 15.17 12.61 17.48
N LEU A 202 13.96 12.49 18.01
CA LEU A 202 13.30 11.19 18.21
C LEU A 202 12.90 10.54 16.89
N MET A 203 12.36 11.32 15.95
CA MET A 203 12.04 10.82 14.61
C MET A 203 13.29 10.36 13.86
N GLN A 204 14.39 11.11 13.89
CA GLN A 204 15.64 10.69 13.23
C GLN A 204 16.18 9.36 13.76
N ARG A 205 16.02 9.08 15.06
CA ARG A 205 16.41 7.79 15.66
C ARG A 205 15.51 6.64 15.21
N LEU A 206 14.21 6.90 15.03
CA LEU A 206 13.26 5.89 14.57
C LEU A 206 13.41 5.53 13.09
N HIS A 207 13.77 6.49 12.23
CA HIS A 207 13.96 6.23 10.80
C HIS A 207 15.22 5.40 10.49
N GLY A 208 16.12 5.21 11.46
CA GLY A 208 17.30 4.35 11.32
C GLY A 208 17.01 2.86 11.50
N ASP A 209 15.91 2.49 12.16
CA ASP A 209 15.54 1.11 12.44
C ASP A 209 14.46 0.62 11.47
N VAL A 210 14.86 -0.30 10.59
CA VAL A 210 14.04 -0.87 9.54
C VAL A 210 12.88 -1.67 10.13
N GLY A 211 11.65 -1.15 9.96
CA GLY A 211 10.45 -1.97 9.70
C GLY A 211 9.47 -2.25 10.83
N GLY A 212 9.59 -1.66 12.03
CA GLY A 212 8.80 -2.09 13.20
C GLY A 212 7.96 -1.06 13.98
N THR A 213 8.04 0.25 13.73
CA THR A 213 7.62 1.25 14.75
C THR A 213 6.53 2.24 14.32
N SER A 214 5.44 1.80 13.68
CA SER A 214 4.32 2.68 13.31
C SER A 214 3.61 3.29 14.54
N VAL A 215 3.41 2.49 15.59
CA VAL A 215 2.67 2.91 16.79
C VAL A 215 3.45 3.92 17.63
N LEU A 216 4.77 3.73 17.76
CA LEU A 216 5.63 4.65 18.51
C LEU A 216 5.81 5.98 17.78
N ALA A 217 5.94 5.95 16.45
CA ALA A 217 5.98 7.16 15.64
C ALA A 217 4.66 7.96 15.76
N ALA A 218 3.51 7.28 15.78
CA ALA A 218 2.22 7.90 16.01
C ALA A 218 2.14 8.59 17.38
N ARG A 219 2.55 7.91 18.47
CA ARG A 219 2.60 8.50 19.82
C ARG A 219 3.53 9.72 19.91
N ILE A 220 4.67 9.72 19.23
CA ILE A 220 5.59 10.87 19.24
C ILE A 220 5.01 12.06 18.47
N ASN A 221 4.27 11.80 17.39
CA ASN A 221 3.55 12.86 16.66
C ASN A 221 2.43 13.45 17.51
N GLU A 222 1.63 12.62 18.17
CA GLU A 222 0.58 13.02 19.09
C GLU A 222 1.14 13.92 20.22
N ALA A 223 2.33 13.60 20.74
CA ALA A 223 2.96 14.37 21.82
C ALA A 223 3.31 15.80 21.39
N LYS A 224 3.86 15.92 20.18
CA LYS A 224 4.19 17.20 19.59
C LYS A 224 2.92 18.02 19.33
N ASP A 225 1.85 17.39 18.85
CA ASP A 225 0.59 18.07 18.55
C ASP A 225 -0.12 18.56 19.83
N VAL A 226 -0.14 17.76 20.91
CA VAL A 226 -0.72 18.16 22.22
C VAL A 226 0.01 19.36 22.84
N LEU A 227 1.34 19.39 22.77
CA LEU A 227 2.13 20.48 23.36
C LEU A 227 2.13 21.76 22.52
N LEU A 228 2.02 21.66 21.19
CA LEU A 228 1.97 22.82 20.30
C LEU A 228 0.56 23.44 20.19
N SER A 229 -0.51 22.65 20.34
CA SER A 229 -1.90 23.16 20.32
C SER A 229 -2.24 24.10 21.48
N ASN A 230 -1.34 24.27 22.46
CA ASN A 230 -1.50 25.15 23.62
C ASN A 230 -0.48 26.31 23.66
N HIS A 231 0.34 26.47 22.61
CA HIS A 231 1.39 27.49 22.52
C HIS A 231 1.06 28.63 21.53
N ASP A 232 -0.20 28.70 21.08
CA ASP A 232 -0.73 29.82 20.29
C ASP A 232 -1.15 31.00 21.20
#